data_AF-A0A951G8B7-F1
#
_entry.id   AF-A0A951G8B7-F1
#
_cell.length_a   1.000
_cell.length_b   1.000
_cell.length_c   1.000
_cell.angle_alpha   90.00
_cell.angle_beta   90.00
_cell.angle_gamma   90.00
#
_symmetry.space_group_name_H-M   'P 1'
#
loop_
_entity.id
_entity.type
_entity.pdbx_description
1 polymer ?
#
loop_
_entity_poly.entity_id
_entity_poly.type
_entity_poly.pdbx_seq_one_letter_code
_entity_poly.pdbx_strand_id
1 'polypeptide(L)' 'MERDTAHLELSIEVGSDPITGSVSHVSYSSQPFSGWVELVAAIEAARSAGAGSGGSGEAGGRPLGSTPGAKASEL' A
#
# COMPACT_ATOMS: atom_id res chain seq x y z
N MET A 1 -20.00 10.73 1.81
CA MET A 1 -18.99 9.79 1.32
C MET A 1 -18.20 10.54 0.25
N GLU A 2 -17.00 10.98 0.60
CA GLU A 2 -16.06 11.51 -0.40
C GLU A 2 -15.74 10.38 -1.38
N ARG A 3 -15.74 10.69 -2.68
CA ARG A 3 -15.35 9.72 -3.70
C ARG A 3 -13.84 9.75 -3.81
N ASP A 4 -13.22 8.69 -3.32
CA ASP A 4 -11.80 8.44 -3.51
C ASP A 4 -11.51 8.27 -5.01
N THR A 5 -10.61 9.09 -5.55
CA THR A 5 -10.37 9.20 -7.00
C THR A 5 -8.94 8.83 -7.32
N ALA A 6 -8.76 7.75 -8.08
CA ALA A 6 -7.45 7.35 -8.62
C ALA A 6 -7.24 7.91 -10.03
N HIS A 7 -6.01 8.31 -10.33
CA HIS A 7 -5.59 8.80 -11.64
C HIS A 7 -4.68 7.76 -12.31
N LEU A 8 -5.07 7.33 -13.52
CA LEU A 8 -4.31 6.38 -14.34
C LEU A 8 -3.64 7.12 -15.50
N GLU A 9 -2.33 6.94 -15.63
CA GLU A 9 -1.56 7.33 -16.81
C GLU A 9 -1.08 6.06 -17.53
N LEU A 10 -1.49 5.89 -18.78
CA LEU A 10 -1.20 4.72 -19.60
C LEU A 10 -0.55 5.14 -20.91
N SER A 11 0.62 4.58 -21.21
CA SER A 11 1.30 4.74 -22.49
C SER A 11 1.21 3.45 -23.28
N ILE A 12 0.64 3.54 -24.48
CA ILE A 12 0.50 2.40 -25.41
C ILE A 12 1.34 2.70 -26.65
N GLU A 13 2.46 1.99 -26.76
CA GLU A 13 3.28 1.98 -27.97
C GLU A 13 2.84 0.78 -28.84
N VAL A 14 2.38 1.04 -30.06
CA VAL A 14 1.90 -0.01 -30.96
C VAL A 14 3.06 -0.94 -31.33
N GLY A 15 2.98 -2.20 -30.91
CA GLY A 15 4.04 -3.21 -31.09
C GLY A 15 4.97 -3.40 -29.90
N SER A 16 4.81 -2.60 -28.84
CA SER A 16 5.54 -2.78 -27.58
C SER A 16 4.82 -3.82 -26.72
N ASP A 17 5.55 -4.84 -26.30
CA ASP A 17 5.16 -5.80 -25.27
C ASP A 17 6.29 -5.79 -24.23
N PRO A 18 6.04 -5.37 -22.98
CA PRO A 18 4.74 -5.14 -22.35
C PRO A 18 4.22 -3.68 -22.41
N ILE A 19 2.93 -3.48 -22.08
CA ILE A 19 2.37 -2.14 -21.80
C ILE A 19 3.00 -1.52 -20.54
N THR A 20 3.13 -0.20 -20.48
CA THR A 20 3.69 0.47 -19.30
C THR A 20 2.90 1.72 -18.90
N GLY A 21 3.00 2.10 -17.64
CA GLY A 21 2.36 3.31 -17.13
C GLY A 21 2.43 3.41 -15.61
N SER A 22 1.61 4.28 -15.04
CA SER A 22 1.53 4.44 -13.58
C SER A 22 0.13 4.77 -13.09
N VAL A 23 -0.18 4.35 -11.86
CA VAL A 23 -1.42 4.68 -11.16
C VAL A 23 -1.07 5.52 -9.94
N SER A 24 -1.68 6.69 -9.81
CA SER A 24 -1.52 7.57 -8.66
C SER A 24 -2.85 7.72 -7.91
N HIS A 25 -2.76 7.85 -6.59
CA HIS A 25 -3.89 8.08 -5.73
C HIS A 25 -3.59 9.25 -4.79
N VAL A 26 -4.58 10.03 -4.35
CA VAL A 26 -4.32 11.25 -3.56
C VAL A 26 -3.53 10.97 -2.28
N SER A 27 -3.66 9.76 -1.73
CA SER A 27 -2.98 9.32 -0.52
C SER A 27 -1.68 8.53 -0.75
N TYR A 28 -1.32 8.20 -2.00
CA TYR A 28 -0.17 7.34 -2.30
C TYR A 28 0.66 7.85 -3.48
N SER A 29 1.98 7.67 -3.38
CA SER A 29 2.90 7.93 -4.49
C SER A 29 2.53 7.09 -5.73
N SER A 30 2.77 7.65 -6.92
CA SER A 30 2.51 6.96 -8.19
C SER A 30 3.18 5.58 -8.25
N GLN A 31 2.40 4.55 -8.53
CA GLN A 31 2.84 3.17 -8.63
C GLN A 31 3.01 2.80 -10.11
N PRO A 32 4.23 2.53 -10.59
CA PRO A 32 4.45 2.09 -11.96
C PRO A 32 3.96 0.65 -12.19
N PHE A 33 3.59 0.33 -13.43
CA PHE A 33 3.27 -1.03 -13.89
C PHE A 33 3.91 -1.32 -15.26
N SER A 34 4.21 -2.60 -15.54
CA SER A 34 4.82 -3.09 -16.77
C SER A 34 4.13 -4.39 -17.27
N GLY A 35 2.87 -4.24 -17.69
CA GLY A 35 2.09 -5.31 -18.30
C GLY A 35 0.65 -5.33 -17.82
N TRP A 36 -0.16 -6.18 -18.45
CA TRP A 36 -1.59 -6.29 -18.16
C TRP A 36 -1.88 -6.75 -16.72
N VAL A 37 -1.09 -7.71 -16.21
CA VAL A 37 -1.28 -8.25 -14.86
C VAL A 37 -0.97 -7.19 -13.80
N GLU A 38 0.12 -6.44 -13.98
CA GLU A 38 0.52 -5.40 -13.03
C GLU A 38 -0.41 -4.19 -13.06
N LEU A 39 -0.96 -3.84 -14.24
CA LEU A 39 -2.00 -2.82 -14.37
C LEU A 39 -3.23 -3.17 -13.51
N VAL A 40 -3.73 -4.40 -13.63
CA VAL A 40 -4.90 -4.86 -12.86
C VAL A 40 -4.60 -4.82 -11.37
N ALA A 41 -3.41 -5.28 -10.95
CA ALA A 41 -2.99 -5.22 -9.56
C ALA A 41 -2.94 -3.77 -9.03
N ALA A 42 -2.41 -2.82 -9.81
CA ALA A 42 -2.34 -1.42 -9.42
C ALA A 42 -3.74 -0.77 -9.28
N ILE A 43 -4.69 -1.13 -10.15
CA ILE A 43 -6.08 -0.65 -10.07
C ILE A 43 -6.79 -1.20 -8.82
N GLU A 44 -6.66 -2.51 -8.54
CA GLU A 44 -7.29 -3.12 -7.37
C GLU A 44 -6.69 -2.59 -6.06
N ALA A 45 -5.38 -2.31 -6.04
CA ALA A 45 -4.73 -1.66 -4.91
C ALA A 45 -5.29 -0.26 -4.65
N ALA A 46 -5.45 0.56 -5.70
CA ALA A 46 -6.05 1.89 -5.60
C ALA A 46 -7.52 1.82 -5.14
N ARG A 47 -8.30 0.86 -5.64
CA ARG A 47 -9.69 0.64 -5.19
C ARG A 47 -9.76 0.24 -3.72
N SER A 48 -8.87 -0.64 -3.28
CA SER A 48 -8.82 -1.13 -1.90
C SER A 48 -8.41 -0.03 -0.92
N ALA A 49 -7.50 0.85 -1.35
CA ALA A 49 -7.08 2.01 -0.57
C ALA A 49 -8.23 2.98 -0.28
N GLY A 50 -9.10 3.25 -1.27
CA GLY A 50 -10.26 4.12 -1.09
C GLY A 50 -11.38 3.56 -0.22
N ALA A 51 -11.42 2.23 -0.05
CA ALA A 51 -12.37 1.58 0.84
C ALA A 51 -11.95 1.62 2.33
N GLY A 52 -10.70 2.00 2.63
CA GLY A 52 -10.08 1.87 3.96
C GLY A 52 -10.07 3.14 4.83
N SER A 53 -10.43 4.31 4.30
CA SER A 53 -10.36 5.59 5.06
C SER A 53 -11.58 5.81 5.98
N GLY A 54 -11.94 4.78 6.76
CA GLY A 54 -13.10 4.78 7.66
C GLY A 54 -12.89 4.11 9.01
N GLY A 55 -11.67 3.68 9.35
CA GLY A 55 -11.41 3.12 10.66
C GLY A 55 -10.09 2.38 10.76
N SER A 56 -9.02 3.10 11.09
CA SER A 56 -7.95 2.49 11.88
C SER A 56 -7.95 3.22 13.20
N GLY A 57 -8.73 2.66 14.13
CA GLY A 57 -8.81 3.10 15.50
C GLY A 57 -7.41 3.09 16.10
N GLU A 58 -7.10 4.19 16.78
CA GLU A 58 -6.02 4.33 17.73
C GLU A 58 -6.28 3.38 18.91
N ALA A 59 -6.16 2.07 18.68
CA ALA A 59 -5.96 1.10 19.73
C ALA A 59 -4.45 1.07 19.97
N GLY A 60 -3.98 1.99 20.81
CA GLY A 60 -2.66 1.95 21.43
C GLY A 60 -2.51 0.70 22.31
N GLY A 61 -2.43 -0.47 21.66
CA GLY A 61 -2.01 -1.72 22.25
C GLY A 61 -0.52 -1.64 22.53
N ARG A 62 -0.17 -1.16 23.73
CA ARG A 62 1.19 -1.19 24.26
C ARG A 62 1.66 -2.65 24.27
N PRO A 63 2.72 -3.03 23.54
CA PRO A 63 3.23 -4.38 23.60
C PRO A 63 3.96 -4.61 24.93
N LEU A 64 3.52 -5.67 25.61
CA LEU A 64 4.32 -6.68 26.32
C LEU A 64 5.41 -6.20 27.27
N GLY A 65 5.20 -6.55 28.54
CA GLY A 65 6.13 -6.33 29.64
C GLY A 65 7.54 -6.83 29.35
N SER A 66 8.51 -5.95 29.57
CA SER A 66 9.90 -6.31 29.76
C SER A 66 10.03 -7.10 31.06
N THR A 67 10.26 -8.40 30.99
CA THR A 67 10.91 -9.14 32.09
C THR A 67 12.42 -9.02 31.91
N PRO A 68 13.16 -8.30 32.77
CA PRO A 68 14.60 -8.44 32.84
C PRO A 68 14.91 -9.68 33.69
N GLY A 69 15.27 -10.77 33.04
CA GLY A 69 16.01 -11.86 33.68
C GLY A 69 17.51 -11.63 33.45
N ALA A 70 18.26 -11.27 34.50
CA ALA A 70 19.72 -11.39 34.51
C ALA A 70 20.28 -11.45 35.95
N LYS A 71 20.57 -12.68 36.37
CA LYS A 71 21.53 -13.21 37.36
C LYS A 71 21.69 -12.57 38.75
N ALA A 72 21.34 -13.36 39.77
CA ALA A 72 22.01 -13.35 41.06
C ALA A 72 23.49 -13.76 40.87
N SER A 73 24.40 -12.90 41.29
CA SER A 73 25.82 -13.20 41.44
C SER A 73 26.01 -14.00 42.71
N GLU A 74 26.51 -15.23 42.59
CA GLU A 74 27.16 -15.95 43.68
C GLU A 74 28.64 -15.51 43.70
N LEU A 75 29.09 -14.98 44.84
CA LEU A 75 30.46 -15.07 45.40
C LEU A 75 30.46 -14.48 46.82
#